data_AF-A0A962DY18-F1
#
_entry.id   AF-A0A962DY18-F1
#
_cell.length_a   1.000
_cell.length_b   1.000
_cell.length_c   1.000
_cell.angle_alpha   90.00
_cell.angle_beta   90.00
_cell.angle_gamma   90.00
#
_symmetry.space_group_name_H-M   'P 1'
#
loop_
_entity.id
_entity.type
_entity.pdbx_description
1 polymer ?
#
loop_
_entity_poly.entity_id
_entity_poly.type
_entity_poly.pdbx_seq_one_letter_code
_entity_poly.pdbx_strand_id
1 'polypeptide(L)'
;MLFPKTASRSTRRWLLLVALLLIVAGLALRVLDAGEKPESGAPAWSSGRSDVGPETKPAEAAIPEAATLQKLASATSDGSTANSASVPAAPHRAPATLRQQDRQRLQDDPDLGAFANELKARADTGDADAAMALADLFAMCSRVSGWRDSDSGFRAEMRDYTGILGLDDGQFASLEATHLTIRSRCAQWSPEGSSEHLRSAESWGETAAAMGHPGAQLSSFGSSLRRDNPAADVVERARQAGLELLGQRDPLDLIRHMSDFSALSPYDWGGFAMAACLLDRICGPDPDAYARDHLAVGWFFGRANYQRLLYLGPRDRWIADRQAEEIVALGRAGRFDLILPSDLPSAGGGG
;
A
#
# COMPACT_ATOMS: atom_id res chain seq x y z
N MET A 1 25.00 24.99 63.73
CA MET A 1 25.18 24.11 62.56
C MET A 1 25.49 22.71 63.06
N LEU A 2 24.49 21.83 63.10
CA LEU A 2 24.63 20.43 63.53
C LEU A 2 24.45 19.55 62.29
N PHE A 3 25.54 18.97 61.79
CA PHE A 3 25.49 17.97 60.73
C PHE A 3 25.06 16.62 61.31
N PRO A 4 24.04 15.93 60.77
CA PRO A 4 23.65 14.63 61.27
C PRO A 4 24.68 13.56 60.87
N LYS A 5 24.97 12.68 61.85
CA LYS A 5 25.83 11.50 61.71
C LYS A 5 25.43 10.68 60.49
N THR A 6 26.44 10.30 59.71
CA THR A 6 26.35 9.41 58.56
C THR A 6 25.69 8.07 58.95
N ALA A 7 24.46 7.85 58.48
CA ALA A 7 23.78 6.57 58.61
C ALA A 7 24.62 5.46 57.94
N SER A 8 24.78 4.32 58.63
CA SER A 8 25.61 3.22 58.17
C SER A 8 25.13 2.67 56.83
N ARG A 9 26.04 2.12 56.01
CA ARG A 9 25.74 1.55 54.69
C ARG A 9 24.63 0.49 54.72
N SER A 10 24.39 -0.19 55.85
CA SER A 10 23.29 -1.16 55.95
C SER A 10 21.92 -0.48 55.98
N THR A 11 21.81 0.65 56.67
CA THR A 11 20.56 1.46 56.74
C THR A 11 20.14 1.98 55.38
N ARG A 12 21.09 2.39 54.53
CA ARG A 12 20.79 2.84 53.14
C ARG A 12 20.29 1.69 52.25
N ARG A 13 20.85 0.48 52.39
CA ARG A 13 20.38 -0.70 51.65
C ARG A 13 18.98 -1.11 52.08
N TRP A 14 18.70 -1.02 53.38
CA TRP A 14 17.37 -1.33 53.92
C TRP A 14 16.30 -0.35 53.44
N LEU A 15 16.61 0.96 53.44
CA LEU A 15 15.69 1.98 52.93
C LEU A 15 15.40 1.82 51.43
N LEU A 16 16.40 1.45 50.62
CA LEU A 16 16.21 1.18 49.20
C LEU A 16 15.32 -0.05 48.96
N LEU A 17 15.47 -1.12 49.73
CA LEU A 17 14.62 -2.31 49.62
C LEU A 17 13.17 -2.01 50.02
N VAL A 18 12.96 -1.23 51.08
CA VAL A 18 11.60 -0.81 51.50
C VAL A 18 10.96 0.10 50.44
N ALA A 19 11.70 1.04 49.87
CA ALA A 19 11.19 1.89 48.79
C ALA A 19 10.81 1.07 47.56
N LEU A 20 11.61 0.07 47.19
CA LEU A 20 11.32 -0.79 46.04
C LEU A 20 10.09 -1.68 46.28
N LEU A 21 9.93 -2.21 47.49
CA LEU A 21 8.74 -2.98 47.89
C LEU A 21 7.46 -2.13 47.84
N LEU A 22 7.52 -0.86 48.26
CA LEU A 22 6.38 0.06 48.19
C LEU A 22 5.99 0.40 46.75
N ILE A 23 6.97 0.54 45.85
CA ILE A 23 6.71 0.78 44.41
C ILE A 23 6.03 -0.45 43.79
N VAL A 24 6.53 -1.66 44.07
CA VAL A 24 5.93 -2.91 43.57
C VAL A 24 4.52 -3.11 44.13
N ALA A 25 4.29 -2.83 45.41
CA ALA A 25 2.96 -2.90 46.01
C ALA A 25 1.98 -1.88 45.40
N GLY A 26 2.44 -0.65 45.11
CA GLY A 26 1.64 0.37 44.44
C GLY A 26 1.24 0.00 43.01
N LEU A 27 2.14 -0.65 42.26
CA LEU A 27 1.88 -1.17 40.91
C LEU A 27 0.88 -2.33 40.94
N ALA A 28 0.99 -3.25 41.90
CA ALA A 28 0.05 -4.37 42.04
C ALA A 28 -1.38 -3.89 42.38
N LEU A 29 -1.53 -2.83 43.18
CA LEU A 29 -2.82 -2.23 43.49
C LEU A 29 -3.47 -1.55 42.27
N ARG A 30 -2.69 -0.95 41.36
CA ARG A 30 -3.21 -0.34 40.13
C ARG A 30 -3.71 -1.35 39.10
N VAL A 31 -3.16 -2.57 39.09
CA VAL A 31 -3.58 -3.65 38.17
C VAL A 31 -4.89 -4.30 38.62
N LEU A 32 -5.20 -4.26 39.92
CA LEU A 32 -6.48 -4.79 40.45
C LEU A 32 -7.66 -3.81 40.28
N ASP A 33 -7.39 -2.52 40.07
CA ASP A 33 -8.42 -1.47 39.91
C ASP A 33 -8.87 -1.28 38.44
N ALA A 34 -8.22 -1.95 37.48
CA ALA A 34 -8.55 -1.87 36.05
C ALA A 34 -9.65 -2.88 35.62
N GLY A 35 -10.36 -3.47 36.59
CA GLY A 35 -11.32 -4.56 36.39
C GLY A 35 -12.78 -4.16 36.60
N GLU A 36 -13.21 -2.94 36.27
CA GLU A 36 -14.64 -2.57 36.25
C GLU A 36 -15.10 -2.19 34.83
N LYS A 37 -16.09 -2.96 34.33
CA LYS A 37 -16.84 -2.71 33.10
C LYS A 37 -17.65 -1.41 33.21
N PRO A 38 -17.65 -0.53 32.20
CA PRO A 38 -18.75 0.39 31.99
C PRO A 38 -19.84 -0.23 31.11
N GLU A 39 -21.05 -0.19 31.65
CA GLU A 39 -22.32 -0.43 30.98
C GLU A 39 -22.58 0.55 29.82
N SER A 40 -23.40 0.04 28.91
CA SER A 40 -24.17 0.68 27.83
C SER A 40 -24.43 2.19 27.93
N GLY A 41 -24.14 2.90 26.83
CA GLY A 41 -24.64 4.24 26.55
C GLY A 41 -24.35 4.67 25.11
N ALA A 42 -25.01 4.04 24.13
CA ALA A 42 -24.96 4.49 22.74
C ALA A 42 -25.95 5.66 22.52
N PRO A 43 -25.55 6.76 21.86
CA PRO A 43 -26.49 7.77 21.41
C PRO A 43 -27.18 7.32 20.10
N ALA A 44 -28.50 7.35 20.12
CA ALA A 44 -29.37 7.09 18.98
C ALA A 44 -29.17 8.15 17.89
N TRP A 45 -28.75 7.71 16.69
CA TRP A 45 -28.94 8.47 15.46
C TRP A 45 -30.13 7.89 14.71
N SER A 46 -31.25 8.62 14.81
CA SER A 46 -32.49 8.37 14.07
C SER A 46 -32.25 8.65 12.58
N SER A 47 -32.23 7.62 11.76
CA SER A 47 -32.47 7.73 10.32
C SER A 47 -33.93 7.34 10.05
N GLY A 48 -34.70 8.30 9.54
CA GLY A 48 -36.07 8.09 9.10
C GLY A 48 -36.11 7.06 7.98
N ARG A 49 -36.93 6.02 8.18
CA ARG A 49 -37.31 5.05 7.16
C ARG A 49 -38.78 5.28 6.85
N SER A 50 -39.06 5.62 5.60
CA SER A 50 -40.41 5.64 5.04
C SER A 50 -40.93 4.21 4.90
N ASP A 51 -42.19 4.04 5.30
CA ASP A 51 -43.03 2.88 5.09
C ASP A 51 -43.23 2.56 3.60
N VAL A 52 -43.03 1.30 3.21
CA VAL A 52 -43.86 0.60 2.22
C VAL A 52 -44.01 -0.85 2.67
N GLY A 53 -45.27 -1.27 2.79
CA GLY A 53 -45.72 -2.58 3.26
C GLY A 53 -45.56 -3.73 2.26
N PRO A 54 -46.14 -4.90 2.58
CA PRO A 54 -45.53 -6.21 2.32
C PRO A 54 -46.21 -6.99 1.19
N GLU A 55 -45.54 -8.06 0.74
CA GLU A 55 -46.02 -9.32 0.11
C GLU A 55 -44.84 -9.88 -0.74
N THR A 56 -44.52 -11.16 -0.90
CA THR A 56 -45.03 -12.48 -0.51
C THR A 56 -43.84 -13.45 -0.64
N LYS A 57 -43.81 -14.54 0.14
CA LYS A 57 -42.98 -15.74 -0.11
C LYS A 57 -43.75 -16.64 -1.10
N PRO A 58 -43.08 -17.42 -1.98
CA PRO A 58 -42.79 -18.80 -1.57
C PRO A 58 -41.52 -19.48 -2.17
N ALA A 59 -41.08 -20.52 -1.46
CA ALA A 59 -40.53 -21.82 -1.88
C ALA A 59 -39.36 -21.93 -2.90
N GLU A 60 -38.19 -22.31 -2.36
CA GLU A 60 -37.52 -23.62 -2.52
C GLU A 60 -37.44 -24.30 -3.91
N ALA A 61 -36.22 -24.36 -4.48
CA ALA A 61 -35.67 -25.51 -5.22
C ALA A 61 -34.15 -25.37 -5.50
N ALA A 62 -33.34 -26.13 -4.75
CA ALA A 62 -32.31 -27.08 -5.20
C ALA A 62 -31.41 -26.85 -6.49
N ILE A 63 -30.11 -26.60 -6.22
CA ILE A 63 -28.82 -27.12 -6.82
C ILE A 63 -28.36 -26.72 -8.27
N PRO A 64 -27.09 -27.02 -8.69
CA PRO A 64 -25.97 -26.08 -8.91
C PRO A 64 -25.58 -25.93 -10.41
N GLU A 65 -24.68 -25.01 -10.79
CA GLU A 65 -23.64 -25.30 -11.81
C GLU A 65 -22.73 -24.11 -12.15
N ALA A 66 -21.43 -24.36 -12.05
CA ALA A 66 -20.33 -23.50 -12.47
C ALA A 66 -19.98 -23.68 -13.97
N ALA A 67 -20.97 -23.80 -14.85
CA ALA A 67 -20.74 -24.21 -16.26
C ALA A 67 -21.29 -23.24 -17.34
N THR A 68 -21.68 -22.01 -16.98
CA THR A 68 -22.44 -21.14 -17.91
C THR A 68 -21.67 -19.96 -18.53
N LEU A 69 -20.32 -19.98 -18.53
CA LEU A 69 -19.54 -18.95 -19.23
C LEU A 69 -18.85 -19.42 -20.53
N GLN A 70 -19.04 -20.68 -20.94
CA GLN A 70 -18.35 -21.23 -22.12
C GLN A 70 -19.21 -21.30 -23.41
N LYS A 71 -20.46 -20.83 -23.39
CA LYS A 71 -21.41 -21.02 -24.51
C LYS A 71 -21.87 -19.73 -25.22
N LEU A 72 -21.03 -18.69 -25.21
CA LEU A 72 -21.25 -17.44 -25.96
C LEU A 72 -20.17 -17.15 -27.03
N ALA A 73 -19.17 -18.03 -27.20
CA ALA A 73 -18.04 -17.81 -28.11
C ALA A 73 -18.09 -18.65 -29.40
N SER A 74 -19.26 -19.12 -29.84
CA SER A 74 -19.35 -19.90 -31.07
C SER A 74 -20.64 -19.66 -31.84
N ALA A 75 -20.67 -18.57 -32.61
CA ALA A 75 -21.42 -18.53 -33.86
C ALA A 75 -20.87 -17.42 -34.79
N THR A 76 -20.65 -17.81 -36.04
CA THR A 76 -20.45 -17.01 -37.26
C THR A 76 -19.11 -16.31 -37.47
N SER A 77 -18.30 -16.88 -38.38
CA SER A 77 -17.76 -16.16 -39.53
C SER A 77 -17.15 -17.13 -40.53
N ASP A 78 -17.92 -17.46 -41.57
CA ASP A 78 -17.42 -18.04 -42.81
C ASP A 78 -16.59 -17.00 -43.60
N GLY A 79 -15.47 -17.47 -44.16
CA GLY A 79 -14.88 -17.03 -45.43
C GLY A 79 -14.65 -15.53 -45.68
N SER A 80 -13.43 -15.06 -45.42
CA SER A 80 -12.77 -14.09 -46.31
C SER A 80 -11.25 -14.09 -46.09
N THR A 81 -10.51 -14.61 -47.07
CA THR A 81 -9.05 -14.48 -47.15
C THR A 81 -8.69 -13.03 -47.48
N ALA A 82 -8.36 -12.26 -46.46
CA ALA A 82 -7.67 -10.98 -46.61
C ALA A 82 -6.64 -10.85 -45.49
N ASN A 83 -5.39 -10.58 -45.87
CA ASN A 83 -4.26 -10.31 -44.99
C ASN A 83 -4.65 -9.31 -43.90
N SER A 84 -5.03 -9.84 -42.73
CA SER A 84 -5.17 -9.05 -41.51
C SER A 84 -3.80 -9.01 -40.88
N ALA A 85 -3.12 -7.88 -41.05
CA ALA A 85 -2.10 -7.49 -40.08
C ALA A 85 -2.81 -7.49 -38.72
N SER A 86 -2.46 -8.45 -37.86
CA SER A 86 -3.02 -8.56 -36.51
C SER A 86 -2.85 -7.21 -35.83
N VAL A 87 -3.93 -6.47 -35.67
CA VAL A 87 -4.00 -5.39 -34.69
C VAL A 87 -3.65 -6.06 -33.37
N PRO A 88 -2.56 -5.67 -32.68
CA PRO A 88 -2.28 -6.25 -31.38
C PRO A 88 -3.52 -6.04 -30.53
N ALA A 89 -4.12 -7.16 -30.09
CA ALA A 89 -5.29 -7.12 -29.24
C ALA A 89 -4.97 -6.18 -28.07
N ALA A 90 -5.86 -5.21 -27.81
CA ALA A 90 -5.69 -4.32 -26.69
C ALA A 90 -5.43 -5.18 -25.44
N PRO A 91 -4.43 -4.83 -24.63
CA PRO A 91 -4.00 -5.68 -23.54
C PRO A 91 -5.15 -5.99 -22.59
N HIS A 92 -5.27 -7.26 -22.19
CA HIS A 92 -6.33 -7.69 -21.29
C HIS A 92 -6.03 -7.15 -19.89
N ARG A 93 -6.85 -6.18 -19.46
CA ARG A 93 -6.86 -5.66 -18.09
C ARG A 93 -7.89 -6.43 -17.26
N ALA A 94 -7.51 -6.83 -16.06
CA ALA A 94 -8.41 -7.48 -15.13
C ALA A 94 -9.49 -6.49 -14.63
N PRO A 95 -10.73 -6.94 -14.39
CA PRO A 95 -11.76 -6.11 -13.75
C PRO A 95 -11.28 -5.53 -12.42
N ALA A 96 -11.73 -4.32 -12.08
CA ALA A 96 -11.31 -3.63 -10.85
C ALA A 96 -11.51 -4.45 -9.57
N THR A 97 -12.58 -5.24 -9.51
CA THR A 97 -12.87 -6.15 -8.39
C THR A 97 -11.81 -7.25 -8.25
N LEU A 98 -11.36 -7.83 -9.37
CA LEU A 98 -10.31 -8.86 -9.38
C LEU A 98 -8.96 -8.26 -8.99
N ARG A 99 -8.62 -7.06 -9.50
CA ARG A 99 -7.41 -6.33 -9.08
C ARG A 99 -7.40 -6.02 -7.59
N GLN A 100 -8.55 -5.66 -7.01
CA GLN A 100 -8.69 -5.45 -5.57
C GLN A 100 -8.54 -6.77 -4.79
N GLN A 101 -9.11 -7.86 -5.29
CA GLN A 101 -8.97 -9.19 -4.70
C GLN A 101 -7.51 -9.67 -4.70
N ASP A 102 -6.81 -9.53 -5.83
CA ASP A 102 -5.39 -9.90 -5.94
C ASP A 102 -4.54 -9.09 -4.95
N ARG A 103 -4.83 -7.79 -4.79
CA ARG A 103 -4.16 -6.95 -3.78
C ARG A 103 -4.41 -7.43 -2.35
N GLN A 104 -5.64 -7.79 -2.01
CA GLN A 104 -5.96 -8.32 -0.69
C GLN A 104 -5.23 -9.65 -0.45
N ARG A 105 -5.19 -10.51 -1.47
CA ARG A 105 -4.51 -11.81 -1.38
C ARG A 105 -3.00 -11.69 -1.24
N LEU A 106 -2.36 -10.71 -1.88
CA LEU A 106 -0.95 -10.42 -1.59
C LEU A 106 -0.71 -10.24 -0.08
N GLN A 107 -1.61 -9.50 0.58
CA GLN A 107 -1.52 -9.20 2.01
C GLN A 107 -1.84 -10.42 2.89
N ASP A 108 -2.91 -11.15 2.55
CA ASP A 108 -3.51 -12.09 3.51
C ASP A 108 -3.39 -13.57 3.13
N ASP A 109 -3.09 -13.90 1.86
CA ASP A 109 -3.15 -15.28 1.38
C ASP A 109 -2.07 -16.15 2.05
N PRO A 110 -2.46 -17.18 2.83
CA PRO A 110 -1.50 -18.03 3.53
C PRO A 110 -0.69 -18.90 2.55
N ASP A 111 -1.24 -19.20 1.37
CA ASP A 111 -0.60 -20.03 0.35
C ASP A 111 -0.18 -19.19 -0.87
N LEU A 112 0.97 -18.52 -0.71
CA LEU A 112 1.57 -17.73 -1.78
C LEU A 112 1.92 -18.57 -3.01
N GLY A 113 2.14 -19.88 -2.86
CA GLY A 113 2.45 -20.77 -3.98
C GLY A 113 1.24 -21.00 -4.88
N ALA A 114 0.10 -21.34 -4.30
CA ALA A 114 -1.16 -21.47 -5.03
C ALA A 114 -1.53 -20.14 -5.70
N PHE A 115 -1.41 -19.03 -4.97
CA PHE A 115 -1.71 -17.70 -5.51
C PHE A 115 -0.78 -17.31 -6.66
N ALA A 116 0.54 -17.52 -6.53
CA ALA A 116 1.50 -17.25 -7.59
C ALA A 116 1.20 -18.07 -8.87
N ASN A 117 0.82 -19.34 -8.73
CA ASN A 117 0.46 -20.19 -9.86
C ASN A 117 -0.79 -19.69 -10.59
N GLU A 118 -1.79 -19.21 -9.85
CA GLU A 118 -3.00 -18.60 -10.43
C GLU A 118 -2.69 -17.33 -11.20
N LEU A 119 -1.92 -16.41 -10.58
CA LEU A 119 -1.48 -15.18 -11.25
C LEU A 119 -0.65 -15.50 -12.49
N LYS A 120 0.23 -16.50 -12.41
CA LYS A 120 1.04 -16.93 -13.55
C LYS A 120 0.19 -17.46 -14.69
N ALA A 121 -0.79 -18.32 -14.40
CA ALA A 121 -1.69 -18.84 -15.42
C ALA A 121 -2.45 -17.71 -16.14
N ARG A 122 -2.91 -16.70 -15.39
CA ARG A 122 -3.58 -15.51 -15.96
C ARG A 122 -2.61 -14.66 -16.79
N ALA A 123 -1.41 -14.39 -16.28
CA ALA A 123 -0.38 -13.63 -16.99
C ALA A 123 0.04 -14.33 -18.28
N ASP A 124 0.18 -15.66 -18.27
CA ASP A 124 0.50 -16.48 -19.45
C ASP A 124 -0.62 -16.42 -20.51
N THR A 125 -1.86 -16.04 -20.14
CA THR A 125 -2.98 -15.74 -21.06
C THR A 125 -3.09 -14.26 -21.46
N GLY A 126 -2.14 -13.41 -21.05
CA GLY A 126 -2.07 -12.00 -21.39
C GLY A 126 -2.72 -11.02 -20.41
N ASP A 127 -3.04 -11.46 -19.18
CA ASP A 127 -3.50 -10.57 -18.10
C ASP A 127 -2.33 -9.74 -17.54
N ALA A 128 -2.27 -8.47 -17.94
CA ALA A 128 -1.20 -7.56 -17.55
C ALA A 128 -1.24 -7.21 -16.05
N ASP A 129 -2.42 -7.20 -15.43
CA ASP A 129 -2.58 -6.94 -13.99
C ASP A 129 -2.11 -8.16 -13.17
N ALA A 130 -2.31 -9.38 -13.66
CA ALA A 130 -1.78 -10.58 -13.03
C ALA A 130 -0.24 -10.64 -13.09
N ALA A 131 0.36 -10.26 -14.22
CA ALA A 131 1.81 -10.10 -14.33
C ALA A 131 2.35 -9.06 -13.34
N MET A 132 1.65 -7.93 -13.20
CA MET A 132 2.04 -6.88 -12.25
C MET A 132 1.85 -7.31 -10.78
N ALA A 133 0.85 -8.14 -10.48
CA ALA A 133 0.64 -8.73 -9.16
C ALA A 133 1.73 -9.76 -8.81
N LEU A 134 2.23 -10.53 -9.79
CA LEU A 134 3.40 -11.39 -9.61
C LEU A 134 4.66 -10.58 -9.31
N ALA A 135 4.90 -9.50 -10.06
CA ALA A 135 6.01 -8.59 -9.78
C ALA A 135 5.95 -8.05 -8.35
N ASP A 136 4.74 -7.74 -7.89
CA ASP A 136 4.44 -7.31 -6.52
C ASP A 136 4.83 -8.35 -5.47
N LEU A 137 4.37 -9.58 -5.69
CA LEU A 137 4.62 -10.71 -4.81
C LEU A 137 6.12 -10.96 -4.63
N PHE A 138 6.85 -10.99 -5.75
CA PHE A 138 8.30 -11.16 -5.74
C PHE A 138 9.03 -9.97 -5.10
N ALA A 139 8.59 -8.74 -5.35
CA ALA A 139 9.18 -7.56 -4.72
C ALA A 139 9.00 -7.58 -3.20
N MET A 140 7.82 -7.99 -2.72
CA MET A 140 7.55 -8.19 -1.29
C MET A 140 8.49 -9.24 -0.70
N CYS A 141 8.60 -10.42 -1.33
CA CYS A 141 9.46 -11.49 -0.84
C CYS A 141 10.95 -11.13 -0.89
N SER A 142 11.39 -10.39 -1.91
CA SER A 142 12.75 -9.86 -1.99
C SER A 142 13.08 -8.96 -0.81
N ARG A 143 12.17 -8.04 -0.44
CA ARG A 143 12.37 -7.13 0.68
C ARG A 143 12.50 -7.89 1.98
N VAL A 144 11.51 -8.71 2.36
CA VAL A 144 11.54 -9.43 3.65
C VAL A 144 12.70 -10.42 3.75
N SER A 145 13.14 -10.97 2.62
CA SER A 145 14.30 -11.85 2.56
C SER A 145 15.64 -11.10 2.56
N GLY A 146 15.65 -9.81 2.21
CA GLY A 146 16.85 -8.97 2.15
C GLY A 146 17.43 -8.63 3.53
N TRP A 147 16.60 -8.67 4.58
CA TRP A 147 16.99 -8.48 5.99
C TRP A 147 17.72 -9.71 6.57
N ARG A 148 18.41 -10.46 5.70
CA ARG A 148 18.79 -11.87 5.88
C ARG A 148 19.85 -12.13 6.95
N ASP A 149 20.54 -11.09 7.42
CA ASP A 149 21.72 -11.29 8.27
C ASP A 149 21.44 -11.22 9.77
N SER A 150 20.17 -11.04 10.20
CA SER A 150 19.61 -11.53 11.48
C SER A 150 18.27 -10.85 11.80
N ASP A 151 17.42 -11.50 12.61
CA ASP A 151 16.27 -10.83 13.25
C ASP A 151 16.71 -9.58 14.03
N SER A 152 17.95 -9.56 14.53
CA SER A 152 18.58 -8.36 15.11
C SER A 152 18.87 -7.25 14.10
N GLY A 153 19.14 -7.56 12.83
CA GLY A 153 19.35 -6.58 11.76
C GLY A 153 18.08 -5.79 11.48
N PHE A 154 16.95 -6.49 11.28
CA PHE A 154 15.64 -5.85 11.15
C PHE A 154 15.31 -5.02 12.40
N ARG A 155 15.45 -5.59 13.60
CA ARG A 155 15.12 -4.84 14.83
C ARG A 155 15.98 -3.59 15.01
N ALA A 156 17.28 -3.67 14.76
CA ALA A 156 18.19 -2.53 14.93
C ALA A 156 17.86 -1.41 13.95
N GLU A 157 17.77 -1.73 12.66
CA GLU A 157 17.45 -0.75 11.62
C GLU A 157 16.05 -0.17 11.82
N MET A 158 15.06 -1.01 12.10
CA MET A 158 13.69 -0.53 12.31
C MET A 158 13.57 0.29 13.59
N ARG A 159 14.31 0.00 14.66
CA ARG A 159 14.23 0.82 15.89
C ARG A 159 14.69 2.25 15.64
N ASP A 160 15.74 2.45 14.84
CA ASP A 160 16.19 3.79 14.45
C ASP A 160 15.14 4.51 13.59
N TYR A 161 14.56 3.81 12.61
CA TYR A 161 13.49 4.38 11.77
C TYR A 161 12.22 4.70 12.56
N THR A 162 11.81 3.83 13.46
CA THR A 162 10.57 3.99 14.22
C THR A 162 10.68 5.08 15.29
N GLY A 163 11.89 5.36 15.80
CA GLY A 163 12.17 6.56 16.60
C GLY A 163 11.94 7.86 15.83
N ILE A 164 12.34 7.90 14.55
CA ILE A 164 12.08 9.06 13.67
C ILE A 164 10.59 9.21 13.39
N LEU A 165 9.89 8.09 13.20
CA LEU A 165 8.46 8.06 12.89
C LEU A 165 7.55 8.22 14.13
N GLY A 166 8.13 8.26 15.33
CA GLY A 166 7.40 8.41 16.59
C GLY A 166 6.49 7.22 16.91
N LEU A 167 6.90 6.00 16.56
CA LEU A 167 6.11 4.81 16.92
C LEU A 167 6.35 4.40 18.35
N ASP A 168 5.30 3.89 18.99
CA ASP A 168 5.41 3.24 20.29
C ASP A 168 5.86 1.76 20.17
N ASP A 169 6.18 1.17 21.31
CA ASP A 169 6.63 -0.23 21.39
C ASP A 169 5.58 -1.23 20.86
N GLY A 170 4.29 -0.92 21.00
CA GLY A 170 3.20 -1.77 20.52
C GLY A 170 3.08 -1.77 19.00
N GLN A 171 3.18 -0.59 18.39
CA GLN A 171 3.22 -0.41 16.93
C GLN A 171 4.45 -1.10 16.33
N PHE A 172 5.62 -0.96 16.98
CA PHE A 172 6.83 -1.66 16.57
C PHE A 172 6.65 -3.19 16.64
N ALA A 173 6.09 -3.71 17.73
CA ALA A 173 5.85 -5.15 17.90
C ALA A 173 4.88 -5.70 16.84
N SER A 174 3.85 -4.94 16.46
CA SER A 174 2.91 -5.31 15.39
C SER A 174 3.59 -5.36 14.01
N LEU A 175 4.46 -4.38 13.73
CA LEU A 175 5.26 -4.35 12.51
C LEU A 175 6.22 -5.54 12.43
N GLU A 176 6.86 -5.89 13.55
CA GLU A 176 7.72 -7.07 13.65
C GLU A 176 6.96 -8.37 13.43
N ALA A 177 5.79 -8.53 14.06
CA ALA A 177 4.95 -9.70 13.86
C ALA A 177 4.51 -9.86 12.39
N THR A 178 4.19 -8.75 11.74
CA THR A 178 3.84 -8.73 10.31
C THR A 178 5.03 -9.13 9.44
N HIS A 179 6.23 -8.59 9.70
CA HIS A 179 7.46 -8.97 9.02
C HIS A 179 7.71 -10.48 9.10
N LEU A 180 7.67 -11.04 10.32
CA LEU A 180 7.91 -12.46 10.56
C LEU A 180 6.89 -13.35 9.83
N THR A 181 5.62 -12.92 9.81
CA THR A 181 4.55 -13.62 9.10
C THR A 181 4.80 -13.64 7.59
N ILE A 182 5.08 -12.49 6.98
CA ILE A 182 5.35 -12.39 5.54
C ILE A 182 6.62 -13.17 5.18
N ARG A 183 7.69 -13.04 5.97
CA ARG A 183 8.94 -13.77 5.77
C ARG A 183 8.72 -15.28 5.82
N SER A 184 7.93 -15.77 6.77
CA SER A 184 7.59 -17.19 6.86
C SER A 184 6.84 -17.67 5.60
N ARG A 185 5.84 -16.91 5.14
CA ARG A 185 5.09 -17.22 3.90
C ARG A 185 6.00 -17.25 2.67
N CYS A 186 6.87 -16.25 2.51
CA CYS A 186 7.82 -16.18 1.40
C CYS A 186 8.83 -17.34 1.43
N ALA A 187 9.37 -17.68 2.60
CA ALA A 187 10.33 -18.77 2.75
C ALA A 187 9.72 -20.16 2.45
N GLN A 188 8.42 -20.34 2.73
CA GLN A 188 7.69 -21.57 2.39
C GLN A 188 7.44 -21.70 0.88
N TRP A 189 7.12 -20.59 0.21
CA TRP A 189 6.83 -20.58 -1.23
C TRP A 189 8.08 -20.66 -2.11
N SER A 190 9.08 -19.82 -1.84
CA SER A 190 10.33 -19.76 -2.61
C SER A 190 11.52 -19.61 -1.66
N PRO A 191 12.31 -20.68 -1.43
CA PRO A 191 13.48 -20.64 -0.56
C PRO A 191 14.66 -19.86 -1.17
N GLU A 192 14.45 -19.27 -2.35
CA GLU A 192 15.43 -18.44 -3.04
C GLU A 192 15.83 -17.21 -2.22
N GLY A 193 16.99 -16.64 -2.55
CA GLY A 193 17.49 -15.44 -1.90
C GLY A 193 16.79 -14.17 -2.39
N SER A 194 16.92 -13.09 -1.61
CA SER A 194 16.38 -11.76 -1.94
C SER A 194 16.70 -11.30 -3.37
N SER A 195 17.91 -11.60 -3.88
CA SER A 195 18.35 -11.24 -5.23
C SER A 195 17.60 -11.97 -6.35
N GLU A 196 17.22 -13.23 -6.15
CA GLU A 196 16.42 -13.99 -7.14
C GLU A 196 14.98 -13.49 -7.17
N HIS A 197 14.42 -13.21 -6.00
CA HIS A 197 13.11 -12.56 -5.90
C HIS A 197 13.12 -11.18 -6.57
N LEU A 198 14.18 -10.38 -6.39
CA LEU A 198 14.28 -9.07 -7.04
C LEU A 198 14.31 -9.20 -8.56
N ARG A 199 15.15 -10.10 -9.10
CA ARG A 199 15.20 -10.37 -10.54
C ARG A 199 13.86 -10.86 -11.09
N SER A 200 13.16 -11.70 -10.35
CA SER A 200 11.82 -12.17 -10.72
C SER A 200 10.80 -11.02 -10.71
N ALA A 201 10.89 -10.12 -9.73
CA ALA A 201 10.05 -8.94 -9.66
C ALA A 201 10.26 -8.01 -10.87
N GLU A 202 11.52 -7.75 -11.22
CA GLU A 202 11.90 -6.94 -12.38
C GLU A 202 11.39 -7.57 -13.69
N SER A 203 11.64 -8.87 -13.89
CA SER A 203 11.21 -9.62 -15.07
C SER A 203 9.69 -9.61 -15.27
N TRP A 204 8.92 -9.85 -14.19
CA TRP A 204 7.46 -9.77 -14.26
C TRP A 204 6.94 -8.34 -14.44
N GLY A 205 7.65 -7.33 -13.90
CA GLY A 205 7.35 -5.92 -14.13
C GLY A 205 7.55 -5.52 -15.59
N GLU A 206 8.65 -5.95 -16.20
CA GLU A 206 8.91 -5.77 -17.64
C GLU A 206 7.87 -6.47 -18.49
N THR A 207 7.49 -7.69 -18.11
CA THR A 207 6.42 -8.45 -18.77
C THR A 207 5.09 -7.69 -18.71
N ALA A 208 4.70 -7.19 -17.54
CA ALA A 208 3.49 -6.38 -17.37
C ALA A 208 3.54 -5.09 -18.22
N ALA A 209 4.70 -4.42 -18.28
CA ALA A 209 4.88 -3.21 -19.10
C ALA A 209 4.76 -3.51 -20.60
N ALA A 210 5.34 -4.62 -21.07
CA ALA A 210 5.22 -5.09 -22.44
C ALA A 210 3.78 -5.48 -22.81
N MET A 211 3.03 -6.00 -21.82
CA MET A 211 1.58 -6.23 -21.90
C MET A 211 0.76 -4.95 -21.67
N GLY A 212 1.34 -3.75 -21.64
CA GLY A 212 0.56 -2.51 -21.56
C GLY A 212 -0.03 -2.17 -20.19
N HIS A 213 0.46 -2.75 -19.09
CA HIS A 213 0.04 -2.32 -17.75
C HIS A 213 0.59 -0.90 -17.47
N PRO A 214 -0.26 0.12 -17.26
CA PRO A 214 0.17 1.51 -17.21
C PRO A 214 1.08 1.81 -16.01
N GLY A 215 0.83 1.19 -14.85
CA GLY A 215 1.74 1.29 -13.69
C GLY A 215 3.13 0.70 -13.94
N ALA A 216 3.22 -0.38 -14.70
CA ALA A 216 4.50 -1.03 -14.99
C ALA A 216 5.27 -0.22 -16.04
N GLN A 217 4.55 0.29 -17.06
CA GLN A 217 5.11 1.22 -18.03
C GLN A 217 5.65 2.48 -17.35
N LEU A 218 4.85 3.12 -16.49
CA LEU A 218 5.27 4.32 -15.76
C LEU A 218 6.54 4.06 -14.93
N SER A 219 6.57 2.97 -14.16
CA SER A 219 7.76 2.61 -13.37
C SER A 219 8.98 2.26 -14.22
N SER A 220 8.80 1.69 -15.41
CA SER A 220 9.91 1.37 -16.34
C SER A 220 10.67 2.63 -16.79
N PHE A 221 9.99 3.80 -16.79
CA PHE A 221 10.60 5.07 -17.15
C PHE A 221 11.21 5.83 -15.97
N GLY A 222 10.96 5.43 -14.73
CA GLY A 222 11.30 6.22 -13.54
C GLY A 222 12.78 6.60 -13.40
N SER A 223 13.71 5.76 -13.86
CA SER A 223 15.15 6.10 -13.89
C SER A 223 15.51 7.07 -15.02
N SER A 224 14.77 7.02 -16.13
CA SER A 224 14.96 7.90 -17.29
C SER A 224 14.35 9.28 -17.05
N LEU A 225 13.19 9.35 -16.40
CA LEU A 225 12.51 10.60 -16.05
C LEU A 225 13.32 11.47 -15.06
N ARG A 226 14.18 10.83 -14.25
CA ARG A 226 15.05 11.52 -13.26
C ARG A 226 16.38 12.02 -13.83
N ARG A 227 16.60 11.89 -15.13
CA ARG A 227 17.78 12.48 -15.80
C ARG A 227 17.54 13.96 -16.06
N ASP A 228 18.61 14.75 -16.15
CA ASP A 228 18.52 16.21 -16.39
C ASP A 228 17.83 16.58 -17.71
N ASN A 229 17.76 15.65 -18.68
CA ASN A 229 17.11 15.85 -19.96
C ASN A 229 16.55 14.52 -20.51
N PRO A 230 15.37 14.06 -20.03
CA PRO A 230 14.74 12.85 -20.54
C PRO A 230 14.34 13.02 -22.01
N ALA A 231 14.43 11.95 -22.79
CA ALA A 231 14.00 11.99 -24.19
C ALA A 231 12.50 12.28 -24.28
N ALA A 232 12.09 13.14 -25.22
CA ALA A 232 10.70 13.60 -25.33
C ALA A 232 9.69 12.44 -25.55
N ASP A 233 10.10 11.40 -26.28
CA ASP A 233 9.26 10.20 -26.49
C ASP A 233 9.09 9.35 -25.22
N VAL A 234 10.07 9.39 -24.31
CA VAL A 234 9.98 8.74 -22.99
C VAL A 234 9.03 9.50 -22.08
N VAL A 235 9.13 10.84 -22.05
CA VAL A 235 8.23 11.70 -21.28
C VAL A 235 6.79 11.52 -21.74
N GLU A 236 6.53 11.57 -23.05
CA GLU A 236 5.17 11.42 -23.58
C GLU A 236 4.57 10.03 -23.29
N ARG A 237 5.36 8.96 -23.42
CA ARG A 237 4.89 7.60 -23.08
C ARG A 237 4.59 7.47 -21.59
N ALA A 238 5.46 8.01 -20.73
CA ALA A 238 5.22 8.01 -19.28
C ALA A 238 3.99 8.83 -18.92
N ARG A 239 3.79 9.99 -19.56
CA ARG A 239 2.61 10.84 -19.40
C ARG A 239 1.32 10.11 -19.78
N GLN A 240 1.29 9.42 -20.92
CA GLN A 240 0.13 8.63 -21.35
C GLN A 240 -0.21 7.52 -20.35
N ALA A 241 0.81 6.77 -19.89
CA ALA A 241 0.61 5.76 -18.85
C ALA A 241 0.09 6.37 -17.53
N GLY A 242 0.61 7.55 -17.15
CA GLY A 242 0.14 8.30 -16.00
C GLY A 242 -1.31 8.77 -16.11
N LEU A 243 -1.72 9.27 -17.28
CA LEU A 243 -3.11 9.65 -17.54
C LEU A 243 -4.06 8.47 -17.45
N GLU A 244 -3.66 7.29 -17.96
CA GLU A 244 -4.45 6.06 -17.84
C GLU A 244 -4.64 5.64 -16.37
N LEU A 245 -3.59 5.74 -15.55
CA LEU A 245 -3.69 5.48 -14.10
C LEU A 245 -4.61 6.47 -13.39
N LEU A 246 -4.45 7.77 -13.65
CA LEU A 246 -5.30 8.80 -13.04
C LEU A 246 -6.78 8.61 -13.44
N GLY A 247 -7.03 8.18 -14.68
CA GLY A 247 -8.36 7.83 -15.18
C GLY A 247 -9.04 6.69 -14.41
N GLN A 248 -8.26 5.77 -13.80
CA GLN A 248 -8.79 4.69 -12.97
C GLN A 248 -9.25 5.17 -11.59
N ARG A 249 -8.82 6.37 -11.16
CA ARG A 249 -9.22 7.01 -9.88
C ARG A 249 -8.98 6.12 -8.65
N ASP A 250 -7.96 5.28 -8.69
CA ASP A 250 -7.57 4.43 -7.57
C ASP A 250 -6.56 5.19 -6.67
N PRO A 251 -6.89 5.48 -5.40
CA PRO A 251 -5.98 6.15 -4.48
C PRO A 251 -4.64 5.41 -4.32
N LEU A 252 -4.65 4.09 -4.41
CA LEU A 252 -3.45 3.28 -4.26
C LEU A 252 -2.49 3.45 -5.44
N ASP A 253 -2.99 3.59 -6.67
CA ASP A 253 -2.13 3.88 -7.82
C ASP A 253 -1.51 5.28 -7.70
N LEU A 254 -2.24 6.23 -7.12
CA LEU A 254 -1.75 7.60 -6.88
C LEU A 254 -0.56 7.63 -5.91
N ILE A 255 -0.67 6.97 -4.75
CA ILE A 255 0.42 6.90 -3.76
C ILE A 255 1.59 6.03 -4.23
N ARG A 256 1.32 4.96 -4.98
CA ARG A 256 2.32 4.03 -5.53
C ARG A 256 3.29 4.72 -6.49
N HIS A 257 2.74 5.57 -7.35
CA HIS A 257 3.46 6.25 -8.43
C HIS A 257 3.68 7.74 -8.15
N MET A 258 3.49 8.21 -6.91
CA MET A 258 3.59 9.64 -6.56
C MET A 258 4.91 10.30 -6.98
N SER A 259 6.03 9.56 -6.96
CA SER A 259 7.33 10.09 -7.42
C SER A 259 7.40 10.20 -8.94
N ASP A 260 6.82 9.24 -9.66
CA ASP A 260 6.73 9.26 -11.12
C ASP A 260 5.79 10.38 -11.58
N PHE A 261 4.65 10.56 -10.90
CA PHE A 261 3.73 11.67 -11.15
C PHE A 261 4.36 13.03 -10.84
N SER A 262 5.10 13.15 -9.74
CA SER A 262 5.81 14.40 -9.42
C SER A 262 6.84 14.77 -10.49
N ALA A 263 7.55 13.78 -11.06
CA ALA A 263 8.45 14.03 -12.19
C ALA A 263 7.75 14.47 -13.49
N LEU A 264 6.43 14.24 -13.58
CA LEU A 264 5.59 14.53 -14.75
C LEU A 264 4.57 15.65 -14.51
N SER A 265 4.69 16.39 -13.41
CA SER A 265 3.69 17.38 -13.01
C SER A 265 4.31 18.60 -12.34
N PRO A 266 3.55 19.70 -12.16
CA PRO A 266 3.98 20.81 -11.31
C PRO A 266 3.84 20.52 -9.80
N TYR A 267 3.36 19.35 -9.40
CA TYR A 267 3.09 18.99 -8.00
C TYR A 267 4.22 18.17 -7.40
N ASP A 268 4.43 18.34 -6.10
CA ASP A 268 5.41 17.56 -5.34
C ASP A 268 4.83 16.16 -5.04
N TRP A 269 5.70 15.17 -4.77
CA TRP A 269 5.30 13.84 -4.31
C TRP A 269 4.44 13.93 -3.04
N GLY A 270 4.68 14.92 -2.17
CA GLY A 270 3.87 15.17 -0.98
C GLY A 270 2.41 15.49 -1.31
N GLY A 271 2.18 16.30 -2.36
CA GLY A 271 0.85 16.63 -2.86
C GLY A 271 0.09 15.40 -3.37
N PHE A 272 0.75 14.53 -4.14
CA PHE A 272 0.14 13.27 -4.58
C PHE A 272 -0.15 12.30 -3.43
N ALA A 273 0.76 12.20 -2.46
CA ALA A 273 0.55 11.35 -1.29
C ALA A 273 -0.66 11.80 -0.47
N MET A 274 -0.79 13.12 -0.25
CA MET A 274 -1.93 13.68 0.46
C MET A 274 -3.22 13.59 -0.36
N ALA A 275 -3.16 13.76 -1.68
CA ALA A 275 -4.31 13.55 -2.56
C ALA A 275 -4.83 12.11 -2.49
N ALA A 276 -3.94 11.12 -2.45
CA ALA A 276 -4.32 9.73 -2.26
C ALA A 276 -5.07 9.54 -0.93
N CYS A 277 -4.56 10.15 0.15
CA CYS A 277 -5.23 10.13 1.45
C CYS A 277 -6.62 10.80 1.45
N LEU A 278 -6.78 11.94 0.78
CA LEU A 278 -8.08 12.61 0.66
C LEU A 278 -9.12 11.81 -0.15
N LEU A 279 -8.67 10.91 -1.03
CA LEU A 279 -9.53 10.00 -1.79
C LEU A 279 -9.86 8.72 -1.03
N ASP A 280 -9.04 8.35 -0.04
CA ASP A 280 -9.28 7.23 0.86
C ASP A 280 -10.15 7.66 2.05
N ARG A 281 -11.27 6.96 2.25
CA ARG A 281 -12.24 7.29 3.32
C ARG A 281 -11.68 7.10 4.73
N ILE A 282 -10.66 6.24 4.88
CA ILE A 282 -10.03 5.93 6.16
C ILE A 282 -8.84 6.88 6.38
N CYS A 283 -8.05 7.18 5.34
CA CYS A 283 -6.88 8.06 5.51
C CYS A 283 -7.26 9.54 5.73
N GLY A 284 -8.23 10.06 4.96
CA GLY A 284 -8.54 11.51 4.93
C GLY A 284 -8.73 12.19 6.29
N PRO A 285 -9.44 11.59 7.26
CA PRO A 285 -9.66 12.19 8.58
C PRO A 285 -8.39 12.39 9.42
N ASP A 286 -7.41 11.49 9.33
CA ASP A 286 -6.15 11.56 10.06
C ASP A 286 -5.03 10.86 9.28
N PRO A 287 -4.36 11.55 8.36
CA PRO A 287 -3.34 10.94 7.52
C PRO A 287 -2.12 10.44 8.30
N ASP A 288 -1.82 11.02 9.46
CA ASP A 288 -0.66 10.65 10.26
C ASP A 288 -0.95 9.37 11.06
N ALA A 289 -2.13 9.27 11.68
CA ALA A 289 -2.56 8.02 12.29
C ALA A 289 -2.66 6.91 11.25
N TYR A 290 -3.27 7.20 10.09
CA TYR A 290 -3.36 6.23 9.00
C TYR A 290 -1.99 5.75 8.54
N ALA A 291 -1.04 6.67 8.31
CA ALA A 291 0.32 6.33 7.92
C ALA A 291 1.03 5.44 8.95
N ARG A 292 0.83 5.69 10.25
CA ARG A 292 1.37 4.85 11.35
C ARG A 292 0.73 3.46 11.39
N ASP A 293 -0.60 3.39 11.25
CA ASP A 293 -1.34 2.13 11.29
C ASP A 293 -1.06 1.25 10.06
N HIS A 294 -0.69 1.85 8.93
CA HIS A 294 -0.45 1.15 7.66
C HIS A 294 1.04 1.07 7.29
N LEU A 295 1.94 1.29 8.25
CA LEU A 295 3.39 1.18 7.99
C LEU A 295 3.77 -0.17 7.39
N ALA A 296 3.27 -1.27 7.95
CA ALA A 296 3.59 -2.60 7.44
C ALA A 296 3.21 -2.76 5.96
N VAL A 297 2.09 -2.16 5.54
CA VAL A 297 1.64 -2.16 4.14
C VAL A 297 2.64 -1.42 3.25
N GLY A 298 3.06 -0.23 3.66
CA GLY A 298 4.04 0.57 2.90
C GLY A 298 5.42 -0.09 2.80
N TRP A 299 5.91 -0.67 3.90
CA TRP A 299 7.25 -1.23 3.99
C TRP A 299 7.39 -2.55 3.21
N PHE A 300 6.47 -3.50 3.39
CA PHE A 300 6.60 -4.83 2.81
C PHE A 300 5.96 -4.96 1.43
N PHE A 301 4.81 -4.31 1.22
CA PHE A 301 4.06 -4.41 -0.03
C PHE A 301 4.35 -3.23 -0.96
N GLY A 302 5.15 -2.27 -0.49
CA GLY A 302 5.98 -1.43 -1.34
C GLY A 302 5.33 -0.46 -2.26
N ARG A 303 4.03 -0.26 -2.07
CA ARG A 303 3.20 0.35 -3.09
C ARG A 303 2.23 1.37 -2.51
N ALA A 304 2.32 1.68 -1.23
CA ALA A 304 1.61 2.78 -0.61
C ALA A 304 2.51 3.43 0.44
N ASN A 305 3.34 4.37 -0.02
CA ASN A 305 4.35 5.03 0.79
C ASN A 305 3.75 6.10 1.72
N TYR A 306 2.61 5.82 2.36
CA TYR A 306 1.95 6.76 3.27
C TYR A 306 2.85 7.13 4.45
N GLN A 307 3.80 6.27 4.83
CA GLN A 307 4.82 6.61 5.82
C GLN A 307 5.62 7.85 5.45
N ARG A 308 5.71 8.22 4.17
CA ARG A 308 6.41 9.44 3.77
C ARG A 308 5.72 10.71 4.20
N LEU A 309 4.41 10.67 4.46
CA LEU A 309 3.67 11.81 5.03
C LEU A 309 4.21 12.19 6.41
N LEU A 310 4.75 11.22 7.16
CA LEU A 310 5.34 11.43 8.48
C LEU A 310 6.68 12.19 8.44
N TYR A 311 7.32 12.28 7.27
CA TYR A 311 8.57 13.04 7.10
C TYR A 311 8.33 14.49 6.65
N LEU A 312 7.10 14.88 6.34
CA LEU A 312 6.80 16.25 5.91
C LEU A 312 6.90 17.20 7.10
N GLY A 313 7.81 18.19 7.00
CA GLY A 313 7.84 19.29 7.95
C GLY A 313 6.57 20.15 7.85
N PRO A 314 6.27 21.02 8.83
CA PRO A 314 5.03 21.81 8.85
C PRO A 314 4.79 22.64 7.58
N ARG A 315 5.85 23.20 7.00
CA ARG A 315 5.78 23.96 5.75
C ARG A 315 5.44 23.07 4.57
N ASP A 316 6.16 21.96 4.41
CA ASP A 316 5.96 21.05 3.26
C ASP A 316 4.60 20.38 3.34
N ARG A 317 4.13 20.08 4.56
CA ARG A 317 2.77 19.60 4.80
C ARG A 317 1.71 20.60 4.34
N TRP A 318 1.86 21.87 4.68
CA TRP A 318 0.94 22.91 4.21
C TRP A 318 0.92 23.03 2.68
N ILE A 319 2.07 22.91 2.02
CA ILE A 319 2.17 22.89 0.55
C ILE A 319 1.46 21.65 -0.01
N ALA A 320 1.76 20.47 0.53
CA ALA A 320 1.17 19.20 0.12
C ALA A 320 -0.36 19.21 0.25
N ASP A 321 -0.92 19.75 1.34
CA ASP A 321 -2.37 19.85 1.55
C ASP A 321 -3.03 20.70 0.44
N ARG A 322 -2.44 21.84 0.07
CA ARG A 322 -2.96 22.70 -1.00
C ARG A 322 -2.87 22.06 -2.37
N GLN A 323 -1.74 21.43 -2.68
CA GLN A 323 -1.57 20.68 -3.93
C GLN A 323 -2.57 19.52 -4.00
N ALA A 324 -2.82 18.83 -2.88
CA ALA A 324 -3.75 17.72 -2.82
C ALA A 324 -5.21 18.14 -3.08
N GLU A 325 -5.66 19.25 -2.50
CA GLU A 325 -6.98 19.83 -2.78
C GLU A 325 -7.17 20.07 -4.28
N GLU A 326 -6.16 20.64 -4.95
CA GLU A 326 -6.18 20.92 -6.39
C GLU A 326 -6.17 19.63 -7.23
N ILE A 327 -5.27 18.69 -6.94
CA ILE A 327 -5.18 17.39 -7.62
C ILE A 327 -6.53 16.66 -7.53
N VAL A 328 -7.15 16.61 -6.35
CA VAL A 328 -8.46 15.96 -6.15
C VAL A 328 -9.56 16.70 -6.91
N ALA A 329 -9.57 18.03 -6.91
CA ALA A 329 -10.54 18.82 -7.66
C ALA A 329 -10.44 18.56 -9.18
N LEU A 330 -9.22 18.60 -9.73
CA LEU A 330 -8.95 18.31 -11.15
C LEU A 330 -9.32 16.86 -11.51
N GLY A 331 -8.97 15.89 -10.67
CA GLY A 331 -9.29 14.48 -10.88
C GLY A 331 -10.79 14.19 -10.88
N ARG A 332 -11.55 14.82 -9.98
CA ARG A 332 -13.02 14.76 -9.96
C ARG A 332 -13.64 15.36 -11.22
N ALA A 333 -13.09 16.48 -11.70
CA ALA A 333 -13.49 17.12 -12.95
C ALA A 333 -13.03 16.37 -14.21
N GLY A 334 -12.22 15.31 -14.09
CA GLY A 334 -11.66 14.57 -15.23
C GLY A 334 -10.60 15.33 -16.02
N ARG A 335 -10.03 16.39 -15.44
CA ARG A 335 -9.02 17.26 -16.06
C ARG A 335 -7.61 16.76 -15.77
N PHE A 336 -7.33 15.50 -16.11
CA PHE A 336 -6.05 14.85 -15.81
C PHE A 336 -4.87 15.44 -16.60
N ASP A 337 -5.16 16.04 -17.75
CA ASP A 337 -4.22 16.82 -18.58
C ASP A 337 -3.63 18.02 -17.83
N LEU A 338 -4.35 18.59 -16.86
CA LEU A 338 -3.80 19.63 -15.99
C LEU A 338 -3.00 19.09 -14.81
N ILE A 339 -3.19 17.82 -14.46
CA ILE A 339 -2.36 17.14 -13.47
C ILE A 339 -1.03 16.75 -14.13
N LEU A 340 -1.08 16.22 -15.36
CA LEU A 340 0.07 15.79 -16.16
C LEU A 340 0.11 16.55 -17.50
N PRO A 341 0.54 17.82 -17.50
CA PRO A 341 0.59 18.65 -18.71
C PRO A 341 1.56 18.07 -19.75
N SER A 342 1.26 18.31 -21.03
CA SER A 342 2.16 17.93 -22.14
C SER A 342 3.47 18.73 -22.14
N ASP A 343 3.38 19.99 -21.73
CA ASP A 343 4.51 20.90 -21.63
C ASP A 343 4.85 21.06 -20.14
N LEU A 344 5.83 20.28 -19.68
CA LEU A 344 6.44 20.61 -18.40
C LEU A 344 7.16 21.95 -18.57
N PRO A 345 6.97 22.93 -17.68
CA PRO A 345 7.84 24.09 -17.65
C PRO A 345 9.26 23.54 -17.49
N SER A 346 10.05 23.63 -18.57
CA SER A 346 11.44 23.17 -18.62
C SER A 346 12.08 23.57 -17.31
N ALA A 347 12.45 22.60 -16.47
CA ALA A 347 12.87 22.84 -15.09
C ALA A 347 13.91 23.96 -15.09
N GLY A 348 13.43 25.18 -14.85
CA GLY A 348 14.21 26.37 -15.07
C GLY A 348 15.29 26.31 -14.02
N GLY A 349 16.55 26.25 -14.45
CA GLY A 349 17.71 26.19 -13.58
C GLY A 349 17.66 27.30 -12.53
N GLY A 350 17.09 26.97 -11.38
CA GLY A 350 17.18 27.74 -10.16
C GLY A 350 18.44 27.28 -9.46
N GLY A 351 19.54 28.00 -9.70
CA GLY A 351 20.77 27.90 -8.91
C GLY A 351 20.64 28.55 -7.54
#